data_AF-A0A9E3SQ10-F1
#
_entry.id   AF-A0A9E3SQ10-F1
#
_cell.length_a   1.000
_cell.length_b   1.000
_cell.length_c   1.000
_cell.angle_alpha   90.00
_cell.angle_beta   90.00
_cell.angle_gamma   90.00
#
_symmetry.space_group_name_H-M   'P 1'
#
loop_
_entity.id
_entity.type
_entity.pdbx_description
1 polymer ?
#
loop_
_entity_poly.entity_id
_entity_poly.type
_entity_poly.pdbx_seq_one_letter_code
_entity_poly.pdbx_strand_id
1 'polypeptide(L)'
;EYVDDAVEFLRRGITPVVRLYRDRFGAGAFDRAMRDETLAFLRAGVQWFEFYNEPNLGIEWPPGVDIDWRNQDLIRPLVDNWLTWAEFIISQGGYPGFIPLAESDDPKAAAVRWMDAFLNDLRQRHYDRFRTVLANGAYCATHPYILNHFYQEVPGEGPTSARPLGAQVAREPGWHFEYPYDPLQQSIDPGRTVFGGTALTPNGDPVGLTAMGRMFNERCAQWFGTQAVPVVGTEGGIFPFLPDDHGRLYQQDNRYPPYDEVSQAQATIAMFDWIARQGPPWLFGVCLWKEDVYYNPDKTLAILRMEETEPYFKSVPPLEVMANPLVEEDTIVPGPGPIHGQADFHMIIFGPGVDTSWFFETARPYWELFRPIVTTDLSLMDRFMSDKSLAATVICPPEYIATLTERIKDRYPHVWFDLIVAEKRQDVGDILNERVERNQRF
;
A
#
# COMPACT_ATOMS: atom_id res chain seq x y z
N GLU A 1 20.94 15.77 11.51
CA GLU A 1 21.97 16.24 10.54
C GLU A 1 21.32 17.12 9.47
N TYR A 2 20.42 16.59 8.66
CA TYR A 2 19.85 17.30 7.49
C TYR A 2 18.69 18.28 7.74
N VAL A 3 18.44 18.69 8.99
CA VAL A 3 17.31 19.61 9.28
C VAL A 3 17.59 21.00 8.69
N ASP A 4 18.83 21.47 8.76
CA ASP A 4 19.22 22.77 8.21
C ASP A 4 19.17 22.77 6.67
N ASP A 5 19.51 21.65 6.03
CA ASP A 5 19.39 21.49 4.58
C ASP A 5 17.93 21.53 4.12
N ALA A 6 17.02 20.92 4.89
CA ALA A 6 15.59 21.00 4.61
C ALA A 6 15.08 22.46 4.64
N VAL A 7 15.56 23.28 5.58
CA VAL A 7 15.23 24.71 5.62
C VAL A 7 15.73 25.44 4.37
N GLU A 8 16.93 25.11 3.89
CA GLU A 8 17.48 25.70 2.67
C GLU A 8 16.71 25.27 1.42
N PHE A 9 16.32 24.00 1.31
CA PHE A 9 15.47 23.53 0.21
C PHE A 9 14.13 24.24 0.19
N LEU A 10 13.45 24.36 1.34
CA LEU A 10 12.17 25.05 1.45
C LEU A 10 12.29 26.54 1.09
N ARG A 11 13.39 27.21 1.49
CA ARG A 11 13.67 28.61 1.09
C ARG A 11 13.80 28.77 -0.43
N ARG A 12 14.27 27.74 -1.12
CA ARG A 12 14.38 27.68 -2.59
C ARG A 12 13.11 27.21 -3.28
N GLY A 13 12.03 26.96 -2.53
CA GLY A 13 10.78 26.43 -3.07
C GLY A 13 10.85 24.95 -3.44
N ILE A 14 11.81 24.20 -2.89
CA ILE A 14 11.96 22.75 -3.06
C ILE A 14 11.38 22.06 -1.84
N THR A 15 10.40 21.17 -2.04
CA THR A 15 9.80 20.39 -0.96
C THR A 15 10.57 19.08 -0.78
N PRO A 16 11.29 18.87 0.34
CA PRO A 16 12.00 17.63 0.57
C PRO A 16 11.06 16.49 1.00
N VAL A 17 11.43 15.26 0.62
CA VAL A 17 10.89 14.03 1.20
C VAL A 17 11.93 13.48 2.16
N VAL A 18 11.55 13.25 3.43
CA VAL A 18 12.48 12.80 4.47
C VAL A 18 12.22 11.34 4.83
N ARG A 19 13.23 10.49 4.60
CA ARG A 19 13.28 9.11 5.07
C ARG A 19 14.07 9.00 6.37
N LEU A 20 13.47 8.46 7.42
CA LEU A 20 14.17 8.19 8.68
C LEU A 20 14.92 6.86 8.57
N TYR A 21 16.12 6.90 7.99
CA TYR A 21 16.91 5.70 7.77
C TYR A 21 17.50 5.15 9.07
N ARG A 22 17.48 3.82 9.20
CA ARG A 22 18.21 3.05 10.21
C ARG A 22 18.77 1.82 9.52
N ASP A 23 20.06 1.55 9.73
CA ASP A 23 20.71 0.37 9.18
C ASP A 23 20.05 -0.90 9.71
N ARG A 24 19.70 -1.82 8.80
CA ARG A 24 19.14 -3.15 9.12
C ARG A 24 17.94 -3.12 10.06
N PHE A 25 17.05 -2.14 9.86
CA PHE A 25 15.96 -1.87 10.78
C PHE A 25 14.90 -2.99 10.85
N GLY A 26 14.76 -3.77 9.79
CA GLY A 26 13.71 -4.79 9.66
C GLY A 26 12.32 -4.20 9.93
N ALA A 27 11.58 -4.83 10.83
CA ALA A 27 10.26 -4.36 11.27
C ALA A 27 10.30 -3.49 12.55
N GLY A 28 11.35 -2.70 12.74
CA GLY A 28 11.51 -1.85 13.91
C GLY A 28 10.37 -0.84 14.10
N ALA A 29 9.97 -0.59 15.34
CA ALA A 29 8.86 0.30 15.65
C ALA A 29 9.24 1.79 15.59
N PHE A 30 8.26 2.65 15.30
CA PHE A 30 8.42 4.09 15.40
C PHE A 30 8.56 4.52 16.86
N ASP A 31 9.81 4.65 17.30
CA ASP A 31 10.15 4.94 18.69
C ASP A 31 10.17 6.44 19.00
N ARG A 32 10.49 6.78 20.25
CA ARG A 32 10.57 8.17 20.70
C ARG A 32 11.67 8.96 20.00
N ALA A 33 12.82 8.34 19.70
CA ALA A 33 13.94 9.04 19.07
C ALA A 33 13.58 9.43 17.63
N MET A 34 12.99 8.49 16.87
CA MET A 34 12.45 8.77 15.55
C MET A 34 11.37 9.84 15.60
N ARG A 35 10.46 9.79 16.58
CA ARG A 35 9.44 10.83 16.75
C ARG A 35 10.05 12.20 16.98
N ASP A 36 11.05 12.31 17.84
CA ASP A 36 11.71 13.58 18.14
C ASP A 36 12.45 14.13 16.90
N GLU A 37 13.04 13.25 16.08
CA GLU A 37 13.63 13.57 14.77
C GLU A 37 12.57 14.04 13.76
N THR A 38 11.47 13.30 13.58
CA THR A 38 10.35 13.69 12.71
C THR A 38 9.83 15.07 13.08
N LEU A 39 9.63 15.33 14.38
CA LEU A 39 9.14 16.61 14.86
C LEU A 39 10.13 17.74 14.58
N ALA A 40 11.43 17.47 14.50
CA ALA A 40 12.42 18.48 14.10
C ALA A 40 12.24 18.89 12.63
N PHE A 41 12.04 17.92 11.72
CA PHE A 41 11.77 18.18 10.31
C PHE A 41 10.40 18.85 10.09
N LEU A 42 9.35 18.42 10.79
CA LEU A 42 8.04 19.06 10.76
C LEU A 42 8.13 20.54 11.19
N ARG A 43 8.87 20.84 12.26
CA ARG A 43 9.11 22.24 12.70
C ARG A 43 9.88 23.07 11.67
N ALA A 44 10.73 22.44 10.86
CA ALA A 44 11.41 23.10 9.75
C ALA A 44 10.49 23.35 8.54
N GLY A 45 9.29 22.76 8.51
CA GLY A 45 8.31 22.89 7.44
C GLY A 45 8.26 21.72 6.46
N VAL A 46 8.99 20.62 6.73
CA VAL A 46 8.90 19.40 5.92
C VAL A 46 7.54 18.76 6.11
N GLN A 47 6.91 18.36 5.00
CA GLN A 47 5.61 17.69 5.03
C GLN A 47 5.65 16.24 4.53
N TRP A 48 6.63 15.85 3.72
CA TRP A 48 6.65 14.53 3.07
C TRP A 48 7.63 13.61 3.76
N PHE A 49 7.17 12.42 4.13
CA PHE A 49 7.98 11.47 4.87
C PHE A 49 7.88 10.06 4.32
N GLU A 50 8.92 9.28 4.55
CA GLU A 50 8.99 7.85 4.22
C GLU A 50 9.44 7.05 5.44
N PHE A 51 8.89 5.84 5.60
CA PHE A 51 9.22 4.92 6.68
C PHE A 51 9.50 3.52 6.13
N TYR A 52 10.55 2.91 6.66
CA TYR A 52 11.24 1.75 6.10
C TYR A 52 11.93 2.01 4.76
N ASN A 53 12.84 1.11 4.41
CA ASN A 53 13.50 1.03 3.12
C ASN A 53 13.42 -0.42 2.68
N GLU A 54 12.83 -0.70 1.51
CA GLU A 54 12.89 -1.98 0.80
C GLU A 54 12.90 -3.25 1.68
N PRO A 55 11.91 -3.47 2.55
CA PRO A 55 11.91 -4.60 3.48
C PRO A 55 11.85 -5.96 2.76
N ASN A 56 11.61 -5.99 1.45
CA ASN A 56 11.74 -7.19 0.63
C ASN A 56 13.21 -7.55 0.28
N LEU A 57 14.21 -6.79 0.75
CA LEU A 57 15.62 -7.13 0.63
C LEU A 57 16.20 -7.57 1.97
N GLY A 58 16.94 -8.70 1.98
CA GLY A 58 17.56 -9.22 3.20
C GLY A 58 18.62 -8.30 3.81
N ILE A 59 19.15 -7.33 3.04
CA ILE A 59 20.13 -6.36 3.55
C ILE A 59 19.51 -5.36 4.54
N GLU A 60 18.19 -5.17 4.48
CA GLU A 60 17.44 -4.26 5.35
C GLU A 60 17.07 -4.90 6.69
N TRP A 61 17.47 -6.15 6.92
CA TRP A 61 17.19 -6.90 8.13
C TRP A 61 18.45 -7.22 8.95
N PRO A 62 18.29 -7.47 10.26
CA PRO A 62 19.35 -8.05 11.07
C PRO A 62 19.90 -9.34 10.43
N PRO A 63 21.20 -9.62 10.55
CA PRO A 63 21.79 -10.82 9.97
C PRO A 63 21.08 -12.11 10.41
N GLY A 64 20.78 -12.98 9.44
CA GLY A 64 20.16 -14.29 9.69
C GLY A 64 18.63 -14.33 9.60
N VAL A 65 17.97 -13.19 9.32
CA VAL A 65 16.53 -13.19 9.02
C VAL A 65 16.28 -13.73 7.60
N ASP A 66 15.46 -14.77 7.49
CA ASP A 66 14.99 -15.30 6.21
C ASP A 66 13.72 -14.55 5.79
N ILE A 67 13.88 -13.63 4.84
CA ILE A 67 12.79 -12.80 4.33
C ILE A 67 11.90 -13.60 3.36
N ASP A 68 10.58 -13.53 3.56
CA ASP A 68 9.59 -14.11 2.66
C ASP A 68 8.26 -13.39 2.88
N TRP A 69 7.60 -12.95 1.81
CA TRP A 69 6.28 -12.30 1.87
C TRP A 69 5.20 -13.19 2.51
N ARG A 70 5.41 -14.51 2.53
CA ARG A 70 4.52 -15.48 3.19
C ARG A 70 4.63 -15.43 4.71
N ASN A 71 5.73 -14.91 5.24
CA ASN A 71 6.00 -14.90 6.67
C ASN A 71 5.23 -13.78 7.38
N GLN A 72 4.09 -14.13 7.97
CA GLN A 72 3.21 -13.17 8.66
C GLN A 72 3.84 -12.55 9.91
N ASP A 73 4.86 -13.19 10.49
CA ASP A 73 5.59 -12.64 11.63
C ASP A 73 6.53 -11.50 11.21
N LEU A 74 6.82 -11.36 9.92
CA LEU A 74 7.52 -10.19 9.34
C LEU A 74 6.52 -9.14 8.84
N ILE A 75 5.48 -9.59 8.12
CA ILE A 75 4.50 -8.71 7.49
C ILE A 75 3.70 -7.89 8.52
N ARG A 76 3.16 -8.56 9.55
CA ARG A 76 2.25 -7.88 10.50
C ARG A 76 2.93 -6.76 11.28
N PRO A 77 4.14 -6.95 11.84
CA PRO A 77 4.80 -5.86 12.54
C PRO A 77 5.18 -4.70 11.62
N LEU A 78 5.60 -4.96 10.37
CA LEU A 78 5.85 -3.90 9.38
C LEU A 78 4.60 -3.04 9.16
N VAL A 79 3.47 -3.69 8.86
CA VAL A 79 2.20 -3.01 8.61
C VAL A 79 1.68 -2.27 9.84
N ASP A 80 1.70 -2.90 11.02
CA ASP A 80 1.20 -2.29 12.26
C ASP A 80 2.01 -1.05 12.64
N ASN A 81 3.34 -1.15 12.57
CA ASN A 81 4.24 -0.04 12.88
C ASN A 81 4.12 1.08 11.85
N TRP A 82 4.05 0.75 10.55
CA TRP A 82 3.86 1.73 9.50
C TRP A 82 2.53 2.47 9.66
N LEU A 83 1.45 1.77 9.98
CA LEU A 83 0.14 2.39 10.14
C LEU A 83 0.11 3.36 11.32
N THR A 84 0.67 2.98 12.46
CA THR A 84 0.81 3.89 13.62
C THR A 84 1.67 5.11 13.29
N TRP A 85 2.76 4.92 12.55
CA TRP A 85 3.58 6.05 12.09
C TRP A 85 2.83 6.96 11.11
N ALA A 86 2.09 6.38 10.15
CA ALA A 86 1.35 7.13 9.14
C ALA A 86 0.26 8.00 9.78
N GLU A 87 -0.50 7.44 10.72
CA GLU A 87 -1.49 8.18 11.52
C GLU A 87 -0.84 9.32 12.32
N PHE A 88 0.35 9.09 12.87
CA PHE A 88 1.11 10.15 13.54
C PHE A 88 1.48 11.27 12.57
N ILE A 89 2.07 10.96 11.41
CA ILE A 89 2.44 11.97 10.40
C ILE A 89 1.23 12.81 9.99
N ILE A 90 0.10 12.16 9.70
CA ILE A 90 -1.16 12.83 9.35
C ILE A 90 -1.63 13.74 10.49
N SER A 91 -1.56 13.28 11.74
CA SER A 91 -1.95 14.10 12.91
C SER A 91 -1.13 15.37 13.08
N GLN A 92 0.07 15.41 12.48
CA GLN A 92 0.96 16.57 12.47
C GLN A 92 0.84 17.40 11.17
N GLY A 93 -0.09 17.05 10.27
CA GLY A 93 -0.29 17.74 9.00
C GLY A 93 0.74 17.38 7.91
N GLY A 94 1.43 16.24 8.04
CA GLY A 94 2.32 15.70 7.03
C GLY A 94 1.67 14.63 6.15
N TYR A 95 2.42 14.17 5.15
CA TYR A 95 2.06 13.18 4.15
C TYR A 95 2.93 11.93 4.31
N PRO A 96 2.37 10.80 4.77
CA PRO A 96 3.12 9.56 4.92
C PRO A 96 3.21 8.79 3.60
N GLY A 97 4.43 8.38 3.24
CA GLY A 97 4.69 7.47 2.14
C GLY A 97 4.37 6.03 2.53
N PHE A 98 3.66 5.31 1.67
CA PHE A 98 3.51 3.86 1.76
C PHE A 98 4.87 3.18 1.60
N ILE A 99 5.02 2.01 2.20
CA ILE A 99 6.29 1.27 2.27
C ILE A 99 6.83 1.00 0.84
N PRO A 100 7.98 1.57 0.46
CA PRO A 100 8.58 1.28 -0.84
C PRO A 100 9.25 -0.09 -0.83
N LEU A 101 9.35 -0.69 -2.01
CA LEU A 101 9.91 -2.02 -2.22
C LEU A 101 10.98 -1.94 -3.32
N ALA A 102 12.04 -2.72 -3.16
CA ALA A 102 12.99 -2.96 -4.23
C ALA A 102 12.29 -3.71 -5.36
N GLU A 103 12.61 -3.36 -6.60
CA GLU A 103 12.10 -4.08 -7.76
C GLU A 103 12.78 -5.45 -7.85
N SER A 104 11.99 -6.50 -7.69
CA SER A 104 12.48 -7.88 -7.68
C SER A 104 11.38 -8.83 -8.14
N ASP A 105 11.76 -9.85 -8.90
CA ASP A 105 10.93 -10.99 -9.31
C ASP A 105 11.35 -12.30 -8.61
N ASP A 106 12.34 -12.26 -7.72
CA ASP A 106 12.77 -13.41 -6.93
C ASP A 106 11.59 -13.94 -6.09
N PRO A 107 11.33 -15.26 -6.04
CA PRO A 107 10.14 -15.80 -5.38
C PRO A 107 9.93 -15.40 -3.91
N LYS A 108 10.99 -15.05 -3.18
CA LYS A 108 10.93 -14.58 -1.80
C LYS A 108 10.89 -13.06 -1.70
N ALA A 109 11.64 -12.35 -2.54
CA ALA A 109 11.74 -10.89 -2.54
C ALA A 109 10.78 -10.18 -3.52
N ALA A 110 9.93 -10.91 -4.23
CA ALA A 110 9.09 -10.37 -5.29
C ALA A 110 8.24 -9.18 -4.84
N ALA A 111 8.46 -8.00 -5.43
CA ALA A 111 7.85 -6.75 -4.99
C ALA A 111 6.31 -6.81 -5.02
N VAL A 112 5.75 -7.40 -6.07
CA VAL A 112 4.30 -7.60 -6.22
C VAL A 112 3.73 -8.47 -5.10
N ARG A 113 4.47 -9.52 -4.69
CA ARG A 113 4.01 -10.43 -3.63
C ARG A 113 4.07 -9.78 -2.25
N TRP A 114 5.13 -9.01 -1.97
CA TRP A 114 5.25 -8.22 -0.75
C TRP A 114 4.18 -7.13 -0.65
N MET A 115 3.94 -6.39 -1.74
CA MET A 115 2.90 -5.38 -1.80
C MET A 115 1.51 -5.97 -1.59
N ASP A 116 1.19 -7.09 -2.27
CA ASP A 116 -0.07 -7.81 -2.05
C ASP A 116 -0.18 -8.32 -0.60
N ALA A 117 0.92 -8.75 0.04
CA ALA A 117 0.91 -9.17 1.44
C ALA A 117 0.59 -8.00 2.40
N PHE A 118 1.22 -6.84 2.21
CA PHE A 118 0.94 -5.63 3.00
C PHE A 118 -0.52 -5.18 2.84
N LEU A 119 -0.97 -5.05 1.59
CA LEU A 119 -2.32 -4.57 1.29
C LEU A 119 -3.40 -5.56 1.74
N ASN A 120 -3.16 -6.87 1.65
CA ASN A 120 -4.10 -7.86 2.18
C ASN A 120 -4.18 -7.81 3.69
N ASP A 121 -3.05 -7.65 4.38
CA ASP A 121 -3.02 -7.54 5.83
C ASP A 121 -3.75 -6.27 6.32
N LEU A 122 -3.52 -5.12 5.67
CA LEU A 122 -4.29 -3.89 5.88
C LEU A 122 -5.79 -4.10 5.63
N ARG A 123 -6.14 -4.79 4.55
CA ARG A 123 -7.55 -5.07 4.21
C ARG A 123 -8.24 -5.95 5.24
N GLN A 124 -7.53 -6.91 5.81
CA GLN A 124 -8.09 -7.89 6.75
C GLN A 124 -8.17 -7.35 8.18
N ARG A 125 -7.21 -6.51 8.60
CA ARG A 125 -7.08 -6.09 10.01
C ARG A 125 -7.29 -4.60 10.25
N HIS A 126 -7.11 -3.76 9.24
CA HIS A 126 -7.04 -2.31 9.39
C HIS A 126 -7.78 -1.55 8.27
N TYR A 127 -8.86 -2.13 7.75
CA TYR A 127 -9.55 -1.63 6.56
C TYR A 127 -9.92 -0.14 6.66
N ASP A 128 -10.64 0.25 7.70
CA ASP A 128 -11.09 1.64 7.89
C ASP A 128 -9.95 2.60 8.26
N ARG A 129 -8.98 2.12 9.05
CA ARG A 129 -7.80 2.90 9.41
C ARG A 129 -6.97 3.24 8.17
N PHE A 130 -6.73 2.25 7.31
CA PHE A 130 -5.99 2.48 6.07
C PHE A 130 -6.73 3.38 5.09
N ARG A 131 -8.06 3.19 4.94
CA ARG A 131 -8.90 4.12 4.16
C ARG A 131 -8.78 5.56 4.67
N THR A 132 -8.81 5.74 6.00
CA THR A 132 -8.61 7.05 6.62
C THR A 132 -7.24 7.62 6.28
N VAL A 133 -6.18 6.81 6.35
CA VAL A 133 -4.83 7.23 5.96
C VAL A 133 -4.76 7.65 4.48
N LEU A 134 -5.37 6.87 3.57
CA LEU A 134 -5.44 7.19 2.15
C LEU A 134 -6.19 8.52 1.90
N ALA A 135 -7.32 8.74 2.57
CA ALA A 135 -8.12 9.96 2.41
C ALA A 135 -7.46 11.21 3.00
N ASN A 136 -6.47 11.06 3.89
CA ASN A 136 -5.83 12.16 4.60
C ASN A 136 -4.38 12.39 4.15
N GLY A 137 -4.09 12.09 2.88
CA GLY A 137 -2.87 12.55 2.21
C GLY A 137 -1.70 11.56 2.21
N ALA A 138 -1.95 10.26 2.43
CA ALA A 138 -0.94 9.27 2.12
C ALA A 138 -0.61 9.26 0.62
N TYR A 139 0.66 9.02 0.30
CA TYR A 139 1.14 8.79 -1.06
C TYR A 139 1.84 7.43 -1.14
N CYS A 140 2.02 6.90 -2.35
CA CYS A 140 2.83 5.71 -2.56
C CYS A 140 4.27 6.14 -2.88
N ALA A 141 5.20 5.82 -1.99
CA ALA A 141 6.62 5.89 -2.30
C ALA A 141 7.00 4.66 -3.13
N THR A 142 7.76 4.86 -4.20
CA THR A 142 8.27 3.77 -5.05
C THR A 142 9.76 3.95 -5.29
N HIS A 143 10.47 2.86 -5.56
CA HIS A 143 11.87 2.91 -5.99
C HIS A 143 12.02 2.44 -7.44
N PRO A 144 11.58 3.24 -8.43
CA PRO A 144 11.57 2.83 -9.83
C PRO A 144 12.99 2.78 -10.42
N TYR A 145 13.67 1.64 -10.33
CA TYR A 145 14.92 1.40 -11.01
C TYR A 145 14.61 1.02 -12.46
N ILE A 146 14.57 2.01 -13.35
CA ILE A 146 14.14 1.83 -14.75
C ILE A 146 15.09 0.89 -15.51
N LEU A 147 16.31 0.65 -14.99
CA LEU A 147 17.38 -0.08 -15.66
C LEU A 147 17.55 0.46 -17.10
N ASN A 148 17.56 -0.41 -18.11
CA ASN A 148 17.48 -0.04 -19.52
C ASN A 148 16.08 -0.22 -20.13
N HIS A 149 15.01 -0.28 -19.34
CA HIS A 149 13.62 -0.41 -19.82
C HIS A 149 13.03 0.90 -20.33
N PHE A 150 13.77 1.54 -21.23
CA PHE A 150 13.37 2.74 -21.96
C PHE A 150 13.96 2.69 -23.37
N TYR A 151 13.32 3.33 -24.34
CA TYR A 151 13.88 3.50 -25.67
C TYR A 151 13.23 4.68 -26.40
N GLN A 152 13.87 5.10 -27.48
CA GLN A 152 13.33 6.08 -28.41
C GLN A 152 13.14 5.43 -29.78
N GLU A 153 11.99 5.65 -30.42
CA GLU A 153 11.69 5.15 -31.75
C GLU A 153 12.63 5.71 -32.83
N VAL A 154 12.90 4.89 -33.85
CA VAL A 154 13.47 5.40 -35.10
C VAL A 154 12.34 6.09 -35.88
N PRO A 155 12.48 7.38 -36.23
CA PRO A 155 11.41 8.11 -36.90
C PRO A 155 10.91 7.40 -38.16
N GLY A 156 9.63 7.02 -38.15
CA GLY A 156 8.96 6.37 -39.29
C GLY A 156 9.08 4.84 -39.36
N GLU A 157 9.81 4.19 -38.44
CA GLU A 157 9.97 2.73 -38.42
C GLU A 157 9.03 2.01 -37.43
N GLY A 158 8.25 2.77 -36.66
CA GLY A 158 7.20 2.26 -35.77
C GLY A 158 7.67 1.97 -34.34
N PRO A 159 6.73 1.57 -33.47
CA PRO A 159 6.93 1.61 -32.01
C PRO A 159 7.77 0.46 -31.44
N THR A 160 8.16 -0.51 -32.26
CA THR A 160 9.09 -1.59 -31.89
C THR A 160 10.51 -1.33 -32.43
N SER A 161 10.72 -0.23 -33.16
CA SER A 161 12.04 0.20 -33.59
C SER A 161 12.70 0.97 -32.45
N ALA A 162 13.92 0.64 -32.08
CA ALA A 162 14.68 1.41 -31.11
C ALA A 162 15.89 2.06 -31.79
N ARG A 163 16.11 3.34 -31.53
CA ARG A 163 17.30 4.04 -32.01
C ARG A 163 18.56 3.33 -31.55
N PRO A 164 19.61 3.30 -32.40
CA PRO A 164 20.89 2.76 -31.98
C PRO A 164 21.49 3.56 -30.83
N LEU A 165 22.43 2.93 -30.13
CA LEU A 165 23.21 3.53 -29.05
C LEU A 165 23.74 4.93 -29.43
N GLY A 166 23.58 5.91 -28.54
CA GLY A 166 24.05 7.28 -28.73
C GLY A 166 23.26 8.14 -29.73
N ALA A 167 22.25 7.61 -30.41
CA ALA A 167 21.44 8.36 -31.39
C ALA A 167 20.17 8.99 -30.79
N GLN A 168 19.95 8.84 -29.48
CA GLN A 168 18.79 9.39 -28.79
C GLN A 168 18.88 10.92 -28.69
N VAL A 169 17.74 11.58 -28.78
CA VAL A 169 17.62 13.05 -28.65
C VAL A 169 16.43 13.35 -27.74
N ALA A 170 16.69 13.98 -26.60
CA ALA A 170 15.74 14.12 -25.50
C ALA A 170 14.37 14.71 -25.92
N ARG A 171 14.38 15.78 -26.72
CA ARG A 171 13.16 16.51 -27.11
C ARG A 171 12.56 16.08 -28.45
N GLU A 172 13.06 15.00 -29.05
CA GLU A 172 12.40 14.36 -30.18
C GLU A 172 11.35 13.35 -29.68
N PRO A 173 10.21 13.19 -30.39
CA PRO A 173 9.17 12.25 -29.99
C PRO A 173 9.61 10.78 -30.11
N GLY A 174 8.74 9.86 -29.69
CA GLY A 174 8.97 8.42 -29.76
C GLY A 174 9.61 7.80 -28.52
N TRP A 175 9.62 8.50 -27.39
CA TRP A 175 10.10 7.94 -26.13
C TRP A 175 9.06 7.04 -25.46
N HIS A 176 9.53 5.90 -24.95
CA HIS A 176 8.74 4.94 -24.18
C HIS A 176 9.34 4.74 -22.78
N PHE A 177 8.48 4.81 -21.77
CA PHE A 177 8.79 4.62 -20.34
C PHE A 177 7.72 3.78 -19.60
N GLU A 178 6.75 3.24 -20.34
CA GLU A 178 5.56 2.57 -19.85
C GLU A 178 5.71 1.04 -19.68
N TYR A 179 6.95 0.56 -19.57
CA TYR A 179 7.23 -0.85 -19.29
C TYR A 179 6.41 -1.40 -18.12
N PRO A 180 5.92 -2.66 -18.18
CA PRO A 180 6.10 -3.65 -19.25
C PRO A 180 5.06 -3.55 -20.38
N TYR A 181 4.28 -2.46 -20.43
CA TYR A 181 3.17 -2.31 -21.37
C TYR A 181 3.59 -1.67 -22.70
N ASP A 182 4.86 -1.30 -22.86
CA ASP A 182 5.36 -0.69 -24.08
C ASP A 182 5.31 -1.67 -25.27
N PRO A 183 5.22 -1.16 -26.51
CA PRO A 183 5.08 -2.00 -27.68
C PRO A 183 6.25 -2.97 -27.92
N LEU A 184 7.48 -2.60 -27.56
CA LEU A 184 8.64 -3.48 -27.69
C LEU A 184 8.49 -4.71 -26.80
N GLN A 185 8.24 -4.53 -25.49
CA GLN A 185 8.05 -5.67 -24.58
C GLN A 185 6.86 -6.54 -24.99
N GLN A 186 5.75 -5.91 -25.38
CA GLN A 186 4.55 -6.64 -25.79
C GLN A 186 4.73 -7.41 -27.11
N SER A 187 5.68 -7.03 -27.97
CA SER A 187 6.03 -7.81 -29.16
C SER A 187 6.85 -9.08 -28.85
N ILE A 188 7.59 -9.06 -27.74
CA ILE A 188 8.48 -10.15 -27.31
C ILE A 188 7.72 -11.14 -26.42
N ASP A 189 6.93 -10.63 -25.47
CA ASP A 189 6.16 -11.42 -24.51
C ASP A 189 4.73 -10.86 -24.37
N PRO A 190 3.83 -11.14 -25.34
CA PRO A 190 2.48 -10.58 -25.35
C PRO A 190 1.68 -10.95 -24.09
N GLY A 191 1.04 -9.94 -23.49
CA GLY A 191 0.21 -10.13 -22.30
C GLY A 191 0.98 -10.06 -20.98
N ARG A 192 2.29 -9.75 -21.01
CA ARG A 192 3.07 -9.41 -19.81
C ARG A 192 2.50 -8.19 -19.13
N THR A 193 2.39 -8.23 -17.81
CA THR A 193 1.90 -7.12 -16.98
C THR A 193 2.75 -6.98 -15.74
N VAL A 194 2.56 -5.88 -14.99
CA VAL A 194 3.22 -5.70 -13.68
C VAL A 194 2.89 -6.85 -12.72
N PHE A 195 1.66 -7.39 -12.76
CA PHE A 195 1.24 -8.51 -11.91
C PHE A 195 1.76 -9.88 -12.40
N GLY A 196 2.41 -9.90 -13.56
CA GLY A 196 2.84 -11.10 -14.25
C GLY A 196 1.90 -11.43 -15.40
N GLY A 197 1.62 -12.72 -15.60
CA GLY A 197 0.63 -13.18 -16.60
C GLY A 197 1.21 -14.03 -17.72
N THR A 198 2.53 -14.14 -17.81
CA THR A 198 3.22 -15.04 -18.74
C THR A 198 4.12 -16.01 -17.98
N ALA A 199 4.59 -17.05 -18.67
CA ALA A 199 5.54 -18.00 -18.09
C ALA A 199 6.89 -17.36 -17.73
N LEU A 200 7.22 -16.21 -18.32
CA LEU A 200 8.48 -15.48 -18.08
C LEU A 200 8.41 -14.57 -16.86
N THR A 201 7.21 -14.25 -16.36
CA THR A 201 6.99 -13.38 -15.19
C THR A 201 6.01 -14.00 -14.20
N PRO A 202 6.33 -15.17 -13.62
CA PRO A 202 5.40 -15.85 -12.70
C PRO A 202 5.15 -15.07 -11.39
N ASN A 203 6.04 -14.12 -11.05
CA ASN A 203 6.00 -13.33 -9.81
C ASN A 203 5.68 -11.85 -10.02
N GLY A 204 5.36 -11.45 -11.24
CA GLY A 204 5.25 -10.03 -11.60
C GLY A 204 6.46 -9.51 -12.34
N ASP A 205 6.33 -8.28 -12.84
CA ASP A 205 7.40 -7.52 -13.47
C ASP A 205 7.36 -6.06 -13.00
N PRO A 206 7.92 -5.80 -11.81
CA PRO A 206 7.78 -4.52 -11.15
C PRO A 206 8.78 -3.47 -11.65
N VAL A 207 9.68 -3.81 -12.58
CA VAL A 207 10.82 -2.97 -12.97
C VAL A 207 10.35 -1.84 -13.88
N GLY A 208 10.23 -0.60 -13.40
CA GLY A 208 9.93 0.50 -14.30
C GLY A 208 9.27 1.71 -13.67
N LEU A 209 9.30 2.83 -14.41
CA LEU A 209 8.91 4.16 -13.93
C LEU A 209 7.51 4.21 -13.31
N THR A 210 6.55 3.46 -13.87
CA THR A 210 5.15 3.49 -13.45
C THR A 210 4.66 2.20 -12.78
N ALA A 211 5.48 1.15 -12.76
CA ALA A 211 5.03 -0.21 -12.51
C ALA A 211 4.43 -0.38 -11.11
N MET A 212 5.21 -0.18 -10.05
CA MET A 212 4.73 -0.35 -8.67
C MET A 212 3.69 0.70 -8.26
N GLY A 213 3.77 1.93 -8.78
CA GLY A 213 2.76 2.97 -8.56
C GLY A 213 1.40 2.61 -9.16
N ARG A 214 1.40 2.01 -10.36
CA ARG A 214 0.20 1.48 -11.02
C ARG A 214 -0.37 0.30 -10.25
N MET A 215 0.47 -0.65 -9.87
CA MET A 215 0.03 -1.81 -9.08
C MET A 215 -0.67 -1.38 -7.78
N PHE A 216 -0.04 -0.47 -7.02
CA PHE A 216 -0.60 0.05 -5.79
C PHE A 216 -1.95 0.73 -6.02
N ASN A 217 -2.05 1.59 -7.03
CA ASN A 217 -3.29 2.29 -7.38
C ASN A 217 -4.41 1.31 -7.80
N GLU A 218 -4.12 0.33 -8.66
CA GLU A 218 -5.11 -0.64 -9.10
C GLU A 218 -5.60 -1.52 -7.94
N ARG A 219 -4.70 -1.95 -7.05
CA ARG A 219 -5.08 -2.67 -5.83
C ARG A 219 -5.88 -1.81 -4.87
N CYS A 220 -5.48 -0.56 -4.65
CA CYS A 220 -6.20 0.34 -3.77
C CYS A 220 -7.59 0.68 -4.33
N ALA A 221 -7.73 0.84 -5.64
CA ALA A 221 -9.02 1.05 -6.27
C ALA A 221 -9.92 -0.18 -6.09
N GLN A 222 -9.38 -1.38 -6.36
CA GLN A 222 -10.14 -2.63 -6.27
C GLN A 222 -10.56 -2.96 -4.83
N TRP A 223 -9.67 -2.75 -3.86
CA TRP A 223 -9.85 -3.24 -2.49
C TRP A 223 -10.34 -2.18 -1.53
N PHE A 224 -9.97 -0.92 -1.74
CA PHE A 224 -10.26 0.21 -0.84
C PHE A 224 -11.03 1.34 -1.55
N GLY A 225 -11.44 1.17 -2.81
CA GLY A 225 -12.29 2.15 -3.51
C GLY A 225 -11.65 3.51 -3.74
N THR A 226 -10.32 3.56 -3.88
CA THR A 226 -9.62 4.79 -4.28
C THR A 226 -9.81 5.09 -5.76
N GLN A 227 -9.68 6.34 -6.18
CA GLN A 227 -9.57 6.72 -7.60
C GLN A 227 -8.11 6.83 -8.04
N ALA A 228 -7.33 7.64 -7.32
CA ALA A 228 -5.94 7.92 -7.63
C ALA A 228 -5.18 8.36 -6.37
N VAL A 229 -4.26 7.52 -5.89
CA VAL A 229 -3.31 7.85 -4.83
C VAL A 229 -2.05 8.46 -5.48
N PRO A 230 -1.56 9.63 -5.01
CA PRO A 230 -0.31 10.21 -5.49
C PRO A 230 0.85 9.22 -5.37
N VAL A 231 1.76 9.24 -6.35
CA VAL A 231 2.96 8.40 -6.39
C VAL A 231 4.16 9.27 -6.63
N VAL A 232 5.20 9.06 -5.84
CA VAL A 232 6.52 9.69 -6.00
C VAL A 232 7.56 8.59 -5.98
N GLY A 233 8.41 8.54 -7.00
CA GLY A 233 9.64 7.76 -6.93
C GLY A 233 10.60 8.43 -5.95
N THR A 234 10.82 7.89 -4.76
CA THR A 234 11.70 8.50 -3.74
C THR A 234 13.15 8.05 -3.88
N GLU A 235 13.39 7.05 -4.71
CA GLU A 235 14.69 6.53 -5.11
C GLU A 235 14.57 5.98 -6.54
N GLY A 236 15.63 5.97 -7.35
CA GLY A 236 15.64 5.30 -8.66
C GLY A 236 15.92 6.22 -9.85
N GLY A 237 15.10 6.12 -10.89
CA GLY A 237 15.34 6.76 -12.20
C GLY A 237 16.23 5.92 -13.12
N ILE A 238 16.79 6.58 -14.14
CA ILE A 238 17.73 5.93 -15.07
C ILE A 238 19.13 6.03 -14.48
N PHE A 239 19.62 4.93 -13.94
CA PHE A 239 20.92 4.88 -13.28
C PHE A 239 22.05 5.29 -14.24
N PRO A 240 23.06 6.04 -13.77
CA PRO A 240 24.20 6.40 -14.62
C PRO A 240 24.90 5.17 -15.18
N PHE A 241 25.33 5.27 -16.45
CA PHE A 241 26.04 4.19 -17.10
C PHE A 241 27.46 4.09 -16.55
N LEU A 242 27.68 3.14 -15.65
CA LEU A 242 28.96 2.93 -14.98
C LEU A 242 29.51 1.53 -15.29
N PRO A 243 30.84 1.39 -15.38
CA PRO A 243 31.46 0.07 -15.36
C PRO A 243 31.19 -0.63 -14.03
N ASP A 244 31.08 -1.97 -14.06
CA ASP A 244 31.00 -2.80 -12.86
C ASP A 244 32.29 -2.72 -12.03
N ASP A 245 32.31 -3.39 -10.86
CA ASP A 245 33.49 -3.47 -9.98
C ASP A 245 34.75 -4.08 -10.64
N HIS A 246 34.63 -4.60 -11.87
CA HIS A 246 35.71 -5.14 -12.68
C HIS A 246 36.03 -4.28 -13.91
N GLY A 247 35.49 -3.06 -13.99
CA GLY A 247 35.72 -2.15 -15.11
C GLY A 247 34.93 -2.50 -16.37
N ARG A 248 33.95 -3.41 -16.31
CA ARG A 248 33.19 -3.87 -17.49
C ARG A 248 31.87 -3.13 -17.61
N LEU A 249 31.58 -2.68 -18.81
CA LEU A 249 30.25 -2.20 -19.15
C LEU A 249 29.31 -3.41 -19.28
N TYR A 250 28.20 -3.37 -18.54
CA TYR A 250 27.21 -4.45 -18.53
C TYR A 250 25.82 -3.89 -18.85
N GLN A 251 25.12 -4.59 -19.74
CA GLN A 251 23.74 -4.31 -20.06
C GLN A 251 22.82 -5.04 -19.07
N GLN A 252 22.02 -4.27 -18.33
CA GLN A 252 21.18 -4.79 -17.24
C GLN A 252 20.13 -5.79 -17.73
N ASP A 253 19.48 -5.49 -18.86
CA ASP A 253 18.51 -6.39 -19.48
C ASP A 253 18.75 -6.52 -20.99
N ASN A 254 19.08 -7.73 -21.45
CA ASN A 254 19.37 -8.02 -22.85
C ASN A 254 18.12 -7.99 -23.76
N ARG A 255 16.91 -7.87 -23.20
CA ARG A 255 15.67 -7.69 -23.97
C ARG A 255 15.51 -6.28 -24.52
N TYR A 256 16.12 -5.31 -23.84
CA TYR A 256 16.06 -3.89 -24.20
C TYR A 256 17.28 -3.45 -24.97
N PRO A 257 17.25 -2.30 -25.68
CA PRO A 257 18.45 -1.72 -26.25
C PRO A 257 19.50 -1.43 -25.18
N PRO A 258 20.80 -1.57 -25.49
CA PRO A 258 21.85 -1.03 -24.64
C PRO A 258 21.78 0.51 -24.64
N TYR A 259 22.31 1.12 -23.59
CA TYR A 259 22.48 2.57 -23.48
C TYR A 259 23.91 2.90 -23.05
N ASP A 260 24.38 4.11 -23.34
CA ASP A 260 25.67 4.66 -22.91
C ASP A 260 25.44 5.97 -22.14
N GLU A 261 26.50 6.68 -21.77
CA GLU A 261 26.39 7.96 -21.06
C GLU A 261 25.57 9.01 -21.83
N VAL A 262 25.63 9.02 -23.17
CA VAL A 262 24.87 9.95 -24.01
C VAL A 262 23.40 9.56 -24.02
N SER A 263 23.08 8.30 -24.28
CA SER A 263 21.73 7.76 -24.20
C SER A 263 21.11 7.99 -22.83
N GLN A 264 21.86 7.76 -21.74
CA GLN A 264 21.41 7.96 -20.36
C GLN A 264 21.07 9.43 -20.09
N ALA A 265 21.93 10.36 -20.51
CA ALA A 265 21.69 11.79 -20.32
C ALA A 265 20.46 12.28 -21.10
N GLN A 266 20.31 11.85 -22.36
CA GLN A 266 19.15 12.22 -23.19
C GLN A 266 17.86 11.61 -22.65
N ALA A 267 17.90 10.34 -22.24
CA ALA A 267 16.76 9.65 -21.66
C ALA A 267 16.34 10.23 -20.31
N THR A 268 17.28 10.71 -19.48
CA THR A 268 16.98 11.35 -18.20
C THR A 268 16.13 12.63 -18.40
N ILE A 269 16.51 13.47 -19.37
CA ILE A 269 15.71 14.65 -19.73
C ILE A 269 14.34 14.23 -20.27
N ALA A 270 14.33 13.28 -21.21
CA ALA A 270 13.09 12.80 -21.80
C ALA A 270 12.13 12.17 -20.77
N MET A 271 12.67 11.50 -19.75
CA MET A 271 11.90 10.91 -18.65
C MET A 271 11.18 12.00 -17.85
N PHE A 272 11.86 13.06 -17.43
CA PHE A 272 11.21 14.17 -16.72
C PHE A 272 10.20 14.91 -17.60
N ASP A 273 10.53 15.14 -18.88
CA ASP A 273 9.61 15.73 -19.86
C ASP A 273 8.38 14.84 -20.05
N TRP A 274 8.55 13.52 -20.09
CA TRP A 274 7.47 12.55 -20.20
C TRP A 274 6.61 12.55 -18.94
N ILE A 275 7.18 12.51 -17.73
CA ILE A 275 6.43 12.60 -16.46
C ILE A 275 5.57 13.87 -16.44
N ALA A 276 6.13 15.00 -16.85
CA ALA A 276 5.45 16.28 -16.83
C ALA A 276 4.29 16.39 -17.85
N ARG A 277 4.42 15.73 -19.01
CA ARG A 277 3.53 15.97 -20.16
C ARG A 277 2.63 14.80 -20.54
N GLN A 278 3.05 13.58 -20.24
CA GLN A 278 2.42 12.33 -20.70
C GLN A 278 2.17 11.35 -19.56
N GLY A 279 2.97 11.40 -18.51
CA GLY A 279 2.84 10.53 -17.35
C GLY A 279 1.47 10.67 -16.67
N PRO A 280 0.99 9.60 -16.03
CA PRO A 280 -0.34 9.60 -15.43
C PRO A 280 -0.49 10.74 -14.39
N PRO A 281 -1.72 11.26 -14.16
CA PRO A 281 -1.93 12.37 -13.24
C PRO A 281 -1.47 12.07 -11.80
N TRP A 282 -1.53 10.80 -11.39
CA TRP A 282 -1.10 10.35 -10.07
C TRP A 282 0.43 10.28 -9.91
N LEU A 283 1.22 10.26 -10.99
CA LEU A 283 2.68 10.23 -10.90
C LEU A 283 3.23 11.66 -10.82
N PHE A 284 3.79 12.02 -9.67
CA PHE A 284 4.26 13.38 -9.41
C PHE A 284 5.71 13.57 -9.88
N GLY A 285 6.55 12.54 -9.78
CA GLY A 285 7.97 12.65 -10.11
C GLY A 285 8.78 11.45 -9.63
N VAL A 286 10.09 11.57 -9.82
CA VAL A 286 11.10 10.63 -9.32
C VAL A 286 12.33 11.40 -8.84
N CYS A 287 12.90 10.98 -7.71
CA CYS A 287 14.18 11.41 -7.18
C CYS A 287 15.27 10.46 -7.72
N LEU A 288 16.29 11.02 -8.37
CA LEU A 288 17.40 10.23 -8.92
C LEU A 288 18.21 9.59 -7.79
N TRP A 289 18.61 8.32 -7.98
CA TRP A 289 19.34 7.57 -6.97
C TRP A 289 20.78 8.05 -6.78
N LYS A 290 21.19 8.27 -5.53
CA LYS A 290 22.56 8.57 -5.08
C LYS A 290 23.17 9.84 -5.69
N GLU A 291 23.10 10.93 -4.93
CA GLU A 291 23.76 12.20 -5.29
C GLU A 291 25.25 12.01 -5.62
N ASP A 292 25.97 11.22 -4.84
CA ASP A 292 27.40 10.98 -5.03
C ASP A 292 27.71 10.33 -6.37
N VAL A 293 26.84 9.47 -6.89
CA VAL A 293 27.02 8.85 -8.21
C VAL A 293 26.82 9.86 -9.34
N TYR A 294 25.94 10.86 -9.15
CA TYR A 294 25.67 11.86 -10.17
C TYR A 294 26.65 13.06 -10.13
N TYR A 295 27.26 13.35 -8.98
CA TYR A 295 28.07 14.55 -8.76
C TYR A 295 29.54 14.30 -8.41
N ASN A 296 29.94 13.08 -8.00
CA ASN A 296 31.32 12.78 -7.60
C ASN A 296 32.01 11.78 -8.54
N PRO A 297 33.31 11.98 -8.85
CA PRO A 297 34.13 13.16 -8.55
C PRO A 297 33.75 14.39 -9.38
N ASP A 298 33.09 14.18 -10.51
CA ASP A 298 32.61 15.21 -11.43
C ASP A 298 31.13 14.95 -11.76
N LYS A 299 30.44 15.99 -12.21
CA LYS A 299 29.06 15.88 -12.70
C LYS A 299 28.97 14.92 -13.87
N THR A 300 28.01 13.99 -13.81
CA THR A 300 27.66 13.14 -14.95
C THR A 300 27.07 13.97 -16.09
N LEU A 301 27.11 13.43 -17.32
CA LEU A 301 26.51 14.09 -18.48
C LEU A 301 25.02 14.38 -18.28
N ALA A 302 24.27 13.53 -17.56
CA ALA A 302 22.88 13.80 -17.21
C ALA A 302 22.71 15.10 -16.41
N ILE A 303 23.54 15.34 -15.39
CA ILE A 303 23.49 16.59 -14.62
C ILE A 303 23.80 17.78 -15.51
N LEU A 304 24.87 17.72 -16.31
CA LEU A 304 25.24 18.81 -17.22
C LEU A 304 24.09 19.15 -18.19
N ARG A 305 23.44 18.12 -18.75
CA ARG A 305 22.30 18.29 -19.64
C ARG A 305 21.07 18.85 -18.93
N MET A 306 20.82 18.48 -17.67
CA MET A 306 19.73 19.07 -16.87
C MET A 306 19.97 20.54 -16.57
N GLU A 307 21.21 20.95 -16.29
CA GLU A 307 21.55 22.37 -16.07
C GLU A 307 21.36 23.23 -17.35
N GLU A 308 21.57 22.63 -18.52
CA GLU A 308 21.37 23.27 -19.82
C GLU A 308 19.92 23.26 -20.31
N THR A 309 19.04 22.50 -19.66
CA THR A 309 17.68 22.24 -20.17
C THR A 309 16.63 22.83 -19.23
N GLU A 310 15.84 23.76 -19.73
CA GLU A 310 14.70 24.31 -18.98
C GLU A 310 13.66 23.20 -18.72
N PRO A 311 13.23 22.97 -17.45
CA PRO A 311 12.31 21.91 -17.11
C PRO A 311 10.87 22.24 -17.53
N TYR A 312 10.11 21.21 -17.92
CA TYR A 312 8.65 21.33 -17.97
C TYR A 312 8.05 21.09 -16.59
N PHE A 313 7.18 22.01 -16.16
CA PHE A 313 6.45 21.85 -14.91
C PHE A 313 5.14 21.10 -15.15
N LYS A 314 4.88 20.07 -14.34
CA LYS A 314 3.61 19.34 -14.34
C LYS A 314 2.56 20.14 -13.59
N SER A 315 1.42 20.40 -14.22
CA SER A 315 0.23 20.84 -13.49
C SER A 315 -0.50 19.62 -12.96
N VAL A 316 -0.47 19.43 -11.63
CA VAL A 316 -1.19 18.35 -10.97
C VAL A 316 -2.56 18.88 -10.53
N PRO A 317 -3.68 18.37 -11.08
CA PRO A 317 -5.01 18.76 -10.62
C PRO A 317 -5.24 18.24 -9.19
N PRO A 318 -6.16 18.83 -8.40
CA PRO A 318 -6.63 18.20 -7.17
C PRO A 318 -7.05 16.75 -7.45
N LEU A 319 -6.42 15.80 -6.74
CA LEU A 319 -6.73 14.38 -6.86
C LEU A 319 -7.65 13.98 -5.71
N GLU A 320 -8.89 13.64 -6.03
CA GLU A 320 -9.80 13.01 -5.08
C GLU A 320 -9.38 11.54 -4.90
N VAL A 321 -8.70 11.25 -3.80
CA VAL A 321 -8.16 9.90 -3.55
C VAL A 321 -9.27 8.87 -3.41
N MET A 322 -10.41 9.24 -2.80
CA MET A 322 -11.53 8.32 -2.57
C MET A 322 -12.64 8.52 -3.61
N ALA A 323 -13.21 7.42 -4.13
CA ALA A 323 -14.32 7.49 -5.10
C ALA A 323 -15.63 7.98 -4.50
N ASN A 324 -15.82 7.69 -3.21
CA ASN A 324 -16.89 8.21 -2.39
C ASN A 324 -16.24 8.88 -1.17
N PRO A 325 -16.75 10.02 -0.68
CA PRO A 325 -16.37 10.48 0.65
C PRO A 325 -16.52 9.31 1.62
N LEU A 326 -15.53 9.14 2.50
CA LEU A 326 -15.57 8.17 3.58
C LEU A 326 -16.61 8.62 4.59
N VAL A 327 -17.88 8.52 4.20
CA VAL A 327 -19.01 9.10 4.89
C VAL A 327 -18.89 10.65 4.91
N GLU A 328 -20.00 11.37 4.86
CA GLU A 328 -20.01 12.74 5.38
C GLU A 328 -19.59 12.68 6.87
N GLU A 329 -19.40 13.81 7.56
CA GLU A 329 -19.43 13.80 9.03
C GLU A 329 -20.83 13.38 9.53
N ASP A 330 -21.32 12.20 9.15
CA ASP A 330 -22.52 11.61 9.72
C ASP A 330 -22.11 11.09 11.09
N THR A 331 -22.59 11.82 12.09
CA THR A 331 -22.97 11.35 13.41
C THR A 331 -22.53 9.92 13.67
N ILE A 332 -21.51 9.72 14.50
CA ILE A 332 -21.14 8.42 15.08
C ILE A 332 -22.44 7.69 15.39
N VAL A 333 -22.88 6.76 14.54
CA VAL A 333 -24.09 5.98 14.77
C VAL A 333 -23.71 5.09 15.94
N PRO A 334 -24.30 5.27 17.14
CA PRO A 334 -23.89 4.49 18.29
C PRO A 334 -24.13 3.01 17.99
N GLY A 335 -23.07 2.21 18.05
CA GLY A 335 -23.14 0.79 17.81
C GLY A 335 -22.00 0.22 16.96
N PRO A 336 -22.06 -1.10 16.68
CA PRO A 336 -21.02 -1.81 15.95
C PRO A 336 -20.91 -1.39 14.48
N GLY A 337 -19.70 -1.45 13.93
CA GLY A 337 -19.41 -1.28 12.52
C GLY A 337 -19.72 -2.52 11.65
N PRO A 338 -19.61 -2.40 10.32
CA PRO A 338 -19.86 -3.49 9.38
C PRO A 338 -18.88 -4.66 9.53
N ILE A 339 -19.32 -5.87 9.17
CA ILE A 339 -18.48 -7.09 9.21
C ILE A 339 -17.71 -7.25 7.91
N HIS A 340 -16.39 -7.39 8.05
CA HIS A 340 -15.44 -7.62 6.94
C HIS A 340 -14.76 -8.98 7.09
N GLY A 341 -15.52 -10.06 6.87
CA GLY A 341 -15.06 -11.44 7.04
C GLY A 341 -15.72 -12.12 8.24
N GLN A 342 -15.01 -12.23 9.36
CA GLN A 342 -15.59 -12.67 10.64
C GLN A 342 -15.84 -11.47 11.55
N ALA A 343 -16.87 -11.56 12.39
CA ALA A 343 -17.14 -10.51 13.37
C ALA A 343 -16.09 -10.51 14.48
N ASP A 344 -15.62 -9.31 14.87
CA ASP A 344 -14.65 -9.11 15.96
C ASP A 344 -15.22 -9.64 17.28
N PHE A 345 -16.49 -9.36 17.51
CA PHE A 345 -17.22 -9.78 18.69
C PHE A 345 -18.42 -10.64 18.33
N HIS A 346 -18.77 -11.52 19.26
CA HIS A 346 -19.97 -12.33 19.18
C HIS A 346 -20.73 -12.26 20.50
N MET A 347 -22.02 -12.01 20.41
CA MET A 347 -22.91 -11.89 21.56
C MET A 347 -24.11 -12.81 21.40
N ILE A 348 -24.51 -13.47 22.50
CA ILE A 348 -25.77 -14.18 22.64
C ILE A 348 -26.71 -13.32 23.46
N ILE A 349 -27.92 -13.13 22.91
CA ILE A 349 -28.94 -12.25 23.48
C ILE A 349 -30.17 -13.07 23.75
N PHE A 350 -30.58 -13.09 25.01
CA PHE A 350 -31.79 -13.76 25.41
C PHE A 350 -32.99 -12.82 25.36
N GLY A 351 -34.01 -13.23 24.63
CA GLY A 351 -35.32 -12.60 24.64
C GLY A 351 -36.03 -12.79 26.00
N PRO A 352 -37.11 -12.04 26.25
CA PRO A 352 -37.88 -12.14 27.47
C PRO A 352 -38.30 -13.59 27.78
N GLY A 353 -38.14 -14.01 29.04
CA GLY A 353 -38.53 -15.35 29.50
C GLY A 353 -37.45 -16.43 29.34
N VAL A 354 -36.30 -16.13 28.74
CA VAL A 354 -35.15 -17.04 28.67
C VAL A 354 -34.09 -16.63 29.70
N ASP A 355 -33.82 -17.51 30.66
CA ASP A 355 -32.84 -17.24 31.72
C ASP A 355 -31.41 -17.62 31.28
N THR A 356 -30.45 -16.78 31.61
CA THR A 356 -29.02 -16.95 31.31
C THR A 356 -28.38 -18.10 32.07
N SER A 357 -28.91 -18.48 33.24
CA SER A 357 -28.34 -19.59 34.04
C SER A 357 -28.40 -20.93 33.29
N TRP A 358 -29.51 -21.18 32.59
CA TRP A 358 -29.75 -22.37 31.79
C TRP A 358 -28.74 -22.54 30.64
N PHE A 359 -28.25 -21.44 30.07
CA PHE A 359 -27.28 -21.47 28.96
C PHE A 359 -25.96 -22.14 29.37
N PHE A 360 -25.46 -21.84 30.57
CA PHE A 360 -24.20 -22.40 31.05
C PHE A 360 -24.32 -23.87 31.47
N GLU A 361 -25.54 -24.36 31.68
CA GLU A 361 -25.80 -25.79 31.93
C GLU A 361 -25.90 -26.58 30.62
N THR A 362 -26.46 -25.99 29.56
CA THR A 362 -26.88 -26.73 28.35
C THR A 362 -25.98 -26.49 27.13
N ALA A 363 -25.35 -25.32 27.05
CA ALA A 363 -24.50 -24.90 25.94
C ALA A 363 -23.06 -24.56 26.38
N ARG A 364 -22.60 -25.19 27.47
CA ARG A 364 -21.25 -25.02 28.00
C ARG A 364 -20.15 -25.25 26.96
N PRO A 365 -20.19 -26.32 26.12
CA PRO A 365 -19.15 -26.55 25.13
C PRO A 365 -19.01 -25.40 24.13
N TYR A 366 -20.15 -24.82 23.73
CA TYR A 366 -20.19 -23.67 22.82
C TYR A 366 -19.55 -22.44 23.44
N TRP A 367 -19.88 -22.15 24.71
CA TRP A 367 -19.26 -21.04 25.40
C TRP A 367 -17.76 -21.25 25.62
N GLU A 368 -17.33 -22.48 25.96
CA GLU A 368 -15.92 -22.80 26.18
C GLU A 368 -15.08 -22.61 24.92
N LEU A 369 -15.62 -22.96 23.74
CA LEU A 369 -14.96 -22.83 22.44
C LEU A 369 -14.97 -21.37 21.92
N PHE A 370 -16.14 -20.74 21.84
CA PHE A 370 -16.29 -19.46 21.13
C PHE A 370 -16.33 -18.21 22.03
N ARG A 371 -16.46 -18.40 23.35
CA ARG A 371 -16.45 -17.36 24.38
C ARG A 371 -17.31 -16.13 24.04
N PRO A 372 -18.59 -16.29 23.66
CA PRO A 372 -19.45 -15.15 23.37
C PRO A 372 -19.74 -14.34 24.64
N ILE A 373 -20.06 -13.07 24.43
CA ILE A 373 -20.71 -12.23 25.44
C ILE A 373 -22.14 -12.74 25.60
N VAL A 374 -22.60 -12.99 26.83
CA VAL A 374 -23.93 -13.54 27.09
C VAL A 374 -24.74 -12.51 27.87
N THR A 375 -25.88 -12.08 27.35
CA THR A 375 -26.66 -11.00 27.96
C THR A 375 -28.16 -11.08 27.66
N THR A 376 -28.95 -10.34 28.44
CA THR A 376 -30.35 -10.00 28.14
C THR A 376 -30.51 -8.51 27.78
N ASP A 377 -29.42 -7.73 27.89
CA ASP A 377 -29.42 -6.27 27.72
C ASP A 377 -28.91 -5.86 26.33
N LEU A 378 -29.85 -5.41 25.48
CA LEU A 378 -29.56 -4.90 24.14
C LEU A 378 -28.76 -3.59 24.15
N SER A 379 -28.77 -2.82 25.24
CA SER A 379 -28.04 -1.55 25.32
C SER A 379 -26.51 -1.74 25.35
N LEU A 380 -26.03 -2.96 25.58
CA LEU A 380 -24.62 -3.28 25.44
C LEU A 380 -24.13 -3.10 24.00
N MET A 381 -25.00 -3.20 23.00
CA MET A 381 -24.64 -2.91 21.60
C MET A 381 -24.22 -1.44 21.42
N ASP A 382 -24.82 -0.51 22.16
CA ASP A 382 -24.48 0.93 22.10
C ASP A 382 -23.05 1.21 22.63
N ARG A 383 -22.42 0.24 23.30
CA ARG A 383 -21.06 0.38 23.86
C ARG A 383 -19.97 -0.09 22.91
N PHE A 384 -20.32 -0.73 21.81
CA PHE A 384 -19.36 -1.08 20.78
C PHE A 384 -18.95 0.17 20.01
N MET A 385 -17.65 0.28 19.75
CA MET A 385 -17.10 1.31 18.89
C MET A 385 -17.44 0.96 17.44
N SER A 386 -17.67 1.98 16.61
CA SER A 386 -18.04 1.82 15.20
C SER A 386 -16.92 1.22 14.34
N ASP A 387 -15.70 1.09 14.87
CA ASP A 387 -14.57 0.39 14.25
C ASP A 387 -14.53 -1.12 14.60
N LYS A 388 -15.52 -1.62 15.36
CA LYS A 388 -15.64 -3.03 15.75
C LYS A 388 -16.93 -3.62 15.24
N SER A 389 -16.82 -4.80 14.65
CA SER A 389 -17.92 -5.53 14.10
C SER A 389 -18.52 -6.54 15.10
N LEU A 390 -19.83 -6.73 15.07
CA LEU A 390 -20.55 -7.58 16.02
C LEU A 390 -21.49 -8.55 15.29
N ALA A 391 -21.36 -9.84 15.62
CA ALA A 391 -22.39 -10.84 15.37
C ALA A 391 -23.25 -11.00 16.63
N ALA A 392 -24.56 -11.03 16.46
CA ALA A 392 -25.53 -11.18 17.54
C ALA A 392 -26.43 -12.39 17.26
N THR A 393 -26.28 -13.44 18.06
CA THR A 393 -27.19 -14.59 18.11
C THR A 393 -28.32 -14.28 19.09
N VAL A 394 -29.53 -14.11 18.58
CA VAL A 394 -30.72 -13.85 19.40
C VAL A 394 -31.47 -15.15 19.65
N ILE A 395 -31.71 -15.46 20.92
CA ILE A 395 -32.47 -16.64 21.35
C ILE A 395 -33.77 -16.14 21.98
N CYS A 396 -34.90 -16.37 21.31
CA CYS A 396 -36.19 -15.89 21.82
C CYS A 396 -37.36 -16.82 21.47
N PRO A 397 -38.45 -16.77 22.26
CA PRO A 397 -39.71 -17.43 21.90
C PRO A 397 -40.31 -16.86 20.59
N PRO A 398 -41.13 -17.65 19.85
CA PRO A 398 -41.70 -17.26 18.56
C PRO A 398 -42.43 -15.91 18.56
N GLU A 399 -43.12 -15.58 19.66
CA GLU A 399 -43.90 -14.35 19.78
C GLU A 399 -43.06 -13.06 19.82
N TYR A 400 -41.75 -13.16 20.09
CA TYR A 400 -40.85 -11.99 20.17
C TYR A 400 -39.97 -11.79 18.94
N ILE A 401 -40.01 -12.69 17.96
CA ILE A 401 -39.14 -12.66 16.78
C ILE A 401 -39.25 -11.32 16.03
N ALA A 402 -40.49 -10.91 15.71
CA ALA A 402 -40.71 -9.70 14.90
C ALA A 402 -40.16 -8.46 15.62
N THR A 403 -40.50 -8.27 16.89
CA THR A 403 -40.10 -7.11 17.68
C THR A 403 -38.59 -7.04 17.90
N LEU A 404 -37.92 -8.16 18.18
CA LEU A 404 -36.46 -8.16 18.39
C LEU A 404 -35.69 -8.00 17.07
N THR A 405 -36.19 -8.60 15.99
CA THR A 405 -35.58 -8.47 14.65
C THR A 405 -35.64 -7.02 14.18
N GLU A 406 -36.81 -6.38 14.24
CA GLU A 406 -37.01 -4.98 13.88
C GLU A 406 -36.13 -4.07 14.75
N ARG A 407 -36.18 -4.24 16.07
CA ARG A 407 -35.41 -3.40 17.00
C ARG A 407 -33.89 -3.49 16.80
N ILE A 408 -33.35 -4.66 16.44
CA ILE A 408 -31.91 -4.82 16.21
C ILE A 408 -31.53 -4.36 14.81
N LYS A 409 -32.27 -4.76 13.77
CA LYS A 409 -31.92 -4.41 12.38
C LYS A 409 -32.11 -2.93 12.08
N ASP A 410 -33.12 -2.29 12.66
CA ASP A 410 -33.38 -0.86 12.42
C ASP A 410 -32.39 0.03 13.17
N ARG A 411 -31.99 -0.36 14.39
CA ARG A 411 -31.08 0.42 15.23
C ARG A 411 -29.61 0.14 14.94
N TYR A 412 -29.27 -1.10 14.58
CA TYR A 412 -27.90 -1.56 14.36
C TYR A 412 -27.79 -2.25 12.99
N PRO A 413 -27.83 -1.48 11.89
CA PRO A 413 -27.90 -2.03 10.53
C PRO A 413 -26.67 -2.86 10.14
N HIS A 414 -25.56 -2.72 10.88
CA HIS A 414 -24.30 -3.39 10.61
C HIS A 414 -24.08 -4.68 11.41
N VAL A 415 -24.97 -4.99 12.37
CA VAL A 415 -24.87 -6.20 13.18
C VAL A 415 -25.26 -7.42 12.35
N TRP A 416 -24.42 -8.46 12.35
CA TRP A 416 -24.83 -9.75 11.79
C TRP A 416 -25.85 -10.41 12.72
N PHE A 417 -27.08 -10.43 12.25
CA PHE A 417 -28.21 -10.97 12.99
C PHE A 417 -28.38 -12.47 12.71
N ASP A 418 -28.11 -13.28 13.73
CA ASP A 418 -28.35 -14.72 13.76
C ASP A 418 -29.51 -14.98 14.74
N LEU A 419 -30.48 -15.82 14.37
CA LEU A 419 -31.70 -16.04 15.16
C LEU A 419 -31.89 -17.54 15.44
N ILE A 420 -32.06 -17.86 16.71
CA ILE A 420 -32.48 -19.18 17.18
C ILE A 420 -33.85 -19.03 17.84
N VAL A 421 -34.85 -19.71 17.29
CA VAL A 421 -36.20 -19.72 17.83
C VAL A 421 -36.30 -20.79 18.92
N ALA A 422 -36.61 -20.38 20.14
CA ALA A 422 -36.65 -21.25 21.31
C ALA A 422 -38.10 -21.67 21.64
N GLU A 423 -38.62 -22.71 20.97
CA GLU A 423 -39.88 -23.35 21.38
C GLU A 423 -39.67 -24.29 22.58
N LYS A 424 -38.57 -25.04 22.56
CA LYS A 424 -38.11 -25.86 23.69
C LYS A 424 -36.65 -25.56 23.97
N ARG A 425 -36.28 -25.61 25.25
CA ARG A 425 -34.91 -25.36 25.70
C ARG A 425 -33.91 -26.36 25.10
N GLN A 426 -34.31 -27.62 24.97
CA GLN A 426 -33.42 -28.67 24.42
C GLN A 426 -32.96 -28.35 22.99
N ASP A 427 -33.87 -27.86 22.15
CA ASP A 427 -33.59 -27.57 20.74
C ASP A 427 -32.48 -26.51 20.58
N VAL A 428 -32.47 -25.50 21.45
CA VAL A 428 -31.42 -24.47 21.46
C VAL A 428 -30.07 -25.06 21.86
N GLY A 429 -30.05 -25.96 22.84
CA GLY A 429 -28.83 -26.66 23.26
C GLY A 429 -28.26 -27.53 22.15
N ASP A 430 -29.12 -28.27 21.44
CA ASP A 430 -28.73 -29.16 20.34
C ASP A 430 -28.12 -28.35 19.17
N ILE A 431 -28.73 -27.23 18.78
CA ILE A 431 -28.21 -26.33 17.74
C ILE A 431 -26.81 -25.79 18.11
N LEU A 432 -26.63 -25.34 19.34
CA LEU A 432 -25.36 -24.79 19.79
C LEU A 432 -24.27 -25.87 19.88
N ASN A 433 -24.61 -27.09 20.30
CA ASN A 433 -23.66 -28.21 20.30
C ASN A 433 -23.31 -28.67 18.87
N GLU A 434 -24.26 -28.70 17.94
CA GLU A 434 -24.00 -28.97 16.51
C GLU A 434 -23.04 -27.94 15.91
N ARG A 435 -23.19 -26.66 16.29
CA ARG A 435 -22.26 -25.58 15.91
C ARG A 435 -20.84 -25.82 16.42
N VAL A 436 -20.67 -26.35 17.63
CA VAL A 436 -19.35 -26.75 18.16
C VAL A 436 -18.74 -27.85 17.31
N GLU A 437 -19.50 -28.89 16.99
CA GLU A 437 -19.01 -30.02 16.17
C GLU A 437 -18.56 -29.57 14.78
N ARG A 438 -19.23 -28.56 14.20
CA ARG A 438 -18.90 -27.97 12.91
C ARG A 438 -17.88 -26.84 12.96
N ASN A 439 -17.43 -26.45 14.15
CA ASN A 439 -16.61 -25.25 14.37
C ASN A 439 -17.23 -23.98 13.73
N GLN A 440 -18.56 -23.83 13.84
CA GLN A 440 -19.32 -22.71 13.30
C GLN A 440 -19.78 -21.78 14.43
N ARG A 441 -19.28 -20.55 14.41
CA ARG A 441 -19.55 -19.60 15.51
C ARG A 441 -20.98 -19.07 15.51
N PHE A 442 -21.62 -18.86 14.37
CA PHE A 442 -23.02 -18.41 14.25
C PHE A 442 -23.59 -18.87 12.92
#